data_AF-A0A3E5GG62-F1
#
_entry.id   AF-A0A3E5GG62-F1
#
_cell.length_a   1.000
_cell.length_b   1.000
_cell.length_c   1.000
_cell.angle_alpha   90.00
_cell.angle_beta   90.00
_cell.angle_gamma   90.00
#
_symmetry.space_group_name_H-M   'P 1'
#
loop_
_entity.id
_entity.type
_entity.pdbx_description
1 polymer ?
#
loop_
_entity_poly.entity_id
_entity_poly.type
_entity_poly.pdbx_seq_one_letter_code
_entity_poly.pdbx_strand_id
1 'polypeptide(L)'
;MFESKLFSELCDEAKKEEVFNGKRVHSKEEVYQEVAVLCNMSPETVRKWACEGSKGPRDKQTLERLEEIFGKEFVKRTGKYPIKKYSELTKQAILSIYSTMCDFFSCEDEEREEIWWKVMGDIEKSRLIIPSEEYEKIKKYLQDNLKDMVFDEEKAFPGLYSEEFGVCDEEGNFVVHYEKTNEFLSKYIKIVNDKEESFKEFMIKNFSEYF
;
A
#
# COMPACT_ATOMS: atom_id res chain seq x y z
N MET A 1 7.63 24.14 14.27
CA MET A 1 9.02 23.67 14.49
C MET A 1 8.91 22.46 15.41
N PHE A 2 9.77 21.46 15.23
CA PHE A 2 9.76 20.24 16.06
C PHE A 2 10.36 20.54 17.44
N GLU A 3 9.67 20.10 18.50
CA GLU A 3 10.07 20.28 19.90
C GLU A 3 11.10 19.21 20.29
N SER A 4 12.34 19.33 19.79
CA SER A 4 13.39 18.32 20.00
C SER A 4 13.78 18.14 21.46
N LYS A 5 13.68 19.20 22.26
CA LYS A 5 13.92 19.16 23.70
C LYS A 5 12.89 18.27 24.41
N LEU A 6 11.60 18.45 24.09
CA LEU A 6 10.53 17.62 24.63
C LEU A 6 10.72 16.15 24.25
N PHE A 7 11.07 15.87 23.00
CA PHE A 7 11.35 14.49 22.56
C PHE A 7 12.51 13.86 23.34
N SER A 8 13.61 14.61 23.54
CA SER A 8 14.74 14.15 24.33
C SER A 8 14.38 13.87 25.79
N GLU A 9 13.57 14.74 26.41
CA GLU A 9 13.09 14.60 27.79
C GLU A 9 12.22 13.35 27.96
N LEU A 10 11.26 13.12 27.05
CA LEU A 10 10.40 11.93 27.11
C LEU A 10 11.18 10.61 26.91
N CYS A 11 12.24 10.64 26.09
CA CYS A 11 13.13 9.48 25.98
C CYS A 11 13.93 9.22 27.27
N ASP A 12 14.31 10.28 27.99
CA ASP A 12 14.97 10.14 29.31
C ASP A 12 13.99 9.63 30.38
N GLU A 13 12.72 10.03 30.32
CA GLU A 13 11.65 9.52 31.20
C GLU A 13 11.40 8.03 30.94
N ALA A 14 11.18 7.63 29.68
CA ALA A 14 11.02 6.23 29.30
C ALA A 14 12.18 5.35 29.77
N LYS A 15 13.42 5.86 29.68
CA LYS A 15 14.59 5.17 30.23
C LYS A 15 14.48 5.02 31.76
N LYS A 16 14.07 6.06 32.50
CA LYS A 16 13.95 6.02 33.97
C LYS A 16 12.88 5.05 34.46
N GLU A 17 11.81 4.87 33.68
CA GLU A 17 10.76 3.90 33.97
C GLU A 17 11.21 2.45 33.72
N GLU A 18 12.37 2.25 33.08
CA GLU A 18 12.94 0.96 32.67
C GLU A 18 12.03 0.11 31.77
N VAL A 19 10.88 0.64 31.36
CA VAL A 19 9.91 0.00 30.49
C VAL A 19 9.41 1.02 29.47
N PHE A 20 9.47 0.66 28.20
CA PHE A 20 8.95 1.47 27.09
C PHE A 20 8.18 0.58 26.12
N ASN A 21 6.93 0.94 25.84
CA ASN A 21 6.04 0.17 24.97
C ASN A 21 5.96 -1.33 25.33
N GLY A 22 5.90 -1.64 26.63
CA GLY A 22 5.83 -3.02 27.14
C GLY A 22 7.15 -3.81 27.12
N LYS A 23 8.26 -3.21 26.67
CA LYS A 23 9.60 -3.82 26.68
C LYS A 23 10.48 -3.18 27.73
N ARG A 24 11.36 -3.99 28.35
CA ARG A 24 12.39 -3.44 29.25
C ARG A 24 13.43 -2.67 28.44
N VAL A 25 13.83 -1.52 28.95
CA VAL A 25 14.88 -0.66 28.39
C VAL A 25 15.85 -0.25 29.48
N HIS A 26 17.15 -0.26 29.20
CA HIS A 26 18.21 0.07 30.15
C HIS A 26 19.01 1.32 29.74
N SER A 27 18.81 1.78 28.51
CA SER A 27 19.53 2.91 27.95
C SER A 27 18.62 3.78 27.08
N LYS A 28 19.01 5.04 26.90
CA LYS A 28 18.32 5.95 25.97
C LYS A 28 18.43 5.46 24.53
N GLU A 29 19.57 4.85 24.20
CA GLU A 29 19.83 4.15 22.95
C GLU A 29 18.80 3.05 22.65
N GLU A 30 18.42 2.24 23.64
CA GLU A 30 17.38 1.22 23.47
C GLU A 30 16.00 1.83 23.24
N VAL A 31 15.68 2.95 23.89
CA VAL A 31 14.46 3.72 23.59
C VAL A 31 14.45 4.19 22.14
N TYR A 32 15.57 4.73 21.64
CA TYR A 32 15.66 5.12 20.23
C TYR A 32 15.53 3.95 19.27
N GLN A 33 16.07 2.78 19.60
CA GLN A 33 15.91 1.57 18.80
C GLN A 33 14.45 1.14 18.73
N GLU A 34 13.73 1.17 19.86
CA GLU A 34 12.32 0.81 19.88
C GLU A 34 11.45 1.81 19.09
N VAL A 35 11.68 3.11 19.28
CA VAL A 35 11.02 4.16 18.47
C VAL A 35 11.34 3.97 16.99
N ALA A 36 12.57 3.63 16.64
CA ALA A 36 12.98 3.39 15.26
C ALA A 36 12.22 2.22 14.63
N VAL A 37 12.02 1.13 15.36
CA VAL A 37 11.19 0.00 14.92
C VAL A 37 9.73 0.44 14.72
N LEU A 38 9.13 1.12 15.70
CA LEU A 38 7.73 1.56 15.63
C LEU A 38 7.49 2.60 14.52
N CYS A 39 8.49 3.43 14.22
CA CYS A 39 8.44 4.42 13.16
C CYS A 39 8.95 3.92 11.80
N ASN A 40 9.45 2.68 11.67
CA ASN A 40 10.12 2.16 10.47
C ASN A 40 11.30 3.03 9.99
N MET A 41 12.12 3.51 10.92
CA MET A 41 13.26 4.38 10.67
C MET A 41 14.56 3.75 11.16
N SER A 42 15.71 4.33 10.83
CA SER A 42 16.97 3.92 11.45
C SER A 42 17.12 4.54 12.85
N PRO A 43 17.71 3.81 13.83
CA PRO A 43 17.97 4.35 15.18
C PRO A 43 18.79 5.64 15.16
N GLU A 44 19.71 5.79 14.20
CA GLU A 44 20.50 7.00 14.00
C GLU A 44 19.67 8.19 13.57
N THR A 45 18.62 7.97 12.77
CA THR A 45 17.69 9.04 12.38
C THR A 45 16.87 9.49 13.58
N VAL A 46 16.38 8.56 14.38
CA VAL A 46 15.65 8.85 15.62
C VAL A 46 16.54 9.60 16.62
N ARG A 47 17.79 9.18 16.81
CA ARG A 47 18.77 9.87 17.67
C ARG A 47 18.95 11.34 17.25
N LYS A 48 19.01 11.62 15.94
CA LYS A 48 19.11 13.00 15.41
C LYS A 48 17.89 13.86 15.73
N TRP A 49 16.73 13.29 16.05
CA TRP A 49 15.56 14.06 16.48
C TRP A 49 15.72 14.65 17.88
N ALA A 50 16.52 14.02 18.76
CA ALA A 50 16.81 14.53 20.09
C ALA A 50 17.85 15.68 20.10
N CYS A 51 18.52 15.95 18.97
CA CYS A 51 19.47 17.04 18.86
C CYS A 51 18.78 18.41 18.86
N GLU A 52 19.44 19.41 19.45
CA GLU A 52 18.99 20.80 19.39
C GLU A 52 18.87 21.28 17.92
N GLY A 53 17.79 22.00 17.61
CA GLY A 53 17.52 22.50 16.26
C GLY A 53 17.09 21.42 15.25
N SER A 54 16.85 20.18 15.70
CA SER A 54 16.35 19.13 14.83
C SER A 54 15.00 19.50 14.21
N LYS A 55 14.83 19.13 12.94
CA LYS A 55 13.56 19.28 12.24
C LYS A 55 12.61 18.11 12.50
N GLY A 56 13.05 17.09 13.25
CA GLY A 56 12.26 15.90 13.56
C GLY A 56 12.01 15.02 12.34
N PRO A 57 10.93 14.21 12.39
CA PRO A 57 10.41 13.48 11.24
C PRO A 57 10.20 14.38 10.01
N ARG A 58 10.45 13.86 8.81
CA ARG A 58 10.31 14.60 7.54
C ARG A 58 8.97 14.37 6.84
N ASP A 59 8.21 13.40 7.31
CA ASP A 59 6.89 13.01 6.81
C ASP A 59 5.87 12.94 7.96
N LYS A 60 4.59 13.12 7.61
CA LYS A 60 3.51 13.41 8.55
C LYS A 60 3.16 12.15 9.32
N GLN A 61 3.15 11.03 8.62
CA GLN A 61 2.91 9.71 9.19
C GLN A 61 3.92 9.39 10.31
N THR A 62 5.20 9.63 10.07
CA THR A 62 6.23 9.38 11.09
C THR A 62 6.08 10.32 12.29
N LEU A 63 5.70 11.57 12.06
CA LEU A 63 5.35 12.47 13.17
C LEU A 63 4.15 11.92 13.96
N GLU A 64 3.05 11.61 13.29
CA GLU A 64 1.81 11.16 13.97
C GLU A 64 2.05 9.87 14.75
N ARG A 65 2.79 8.91 14.20
CA ARG A 65 3.22 7.71 14.94
C ARG A 65 4.06 8.07 16.16
N LEU A 66 4.99 9.01 16.03
CA LEU A 66 5.81 9.45 17.15
C LEU A 66 4.94 10.11 18.24
N GLU A 67 3.97 10.93 17.86
CA GLU A 67 3.02 11.59 18.77
C GLU A 67 2.11 10.55 19.47
N GLU A 68 1.69 9.49 18.77
CA GLU A 68 0.94 8.37 19.35
C GLU A 68 1.77 7.58 20.36
N ILE A 69 3.01 7.24 20.03
CA ILE A 69 3.93 6.50 20.91
C ILE A 69 4.10 7.20 22.26
N PHE A 70 4.24 8.52 22.24
CA PHE A 70 4.51 9.32 23.44
C PHE A 70 3.26 9.98 24.04
N GLY A 71 2.12 9.95 23.35
CA GLY A 71 0.90 10.66 23.75
C GLY A 71 1.07 12.18 23.84
N LYS A 72 1.98 12.76 23.04
CA LYS A 72 2.34 14.20 23.07
C LYS A 72 2.52 14.74 21.67
N GLU A 73 2.04 15.97 21.45
CA GLU A 73 2.32 16.69 20.20
C GLU A 73 3.74 17.27 20.22
N PHE A 74 4.51 17.01 19.15
CA PHE A 74 5.87 17.54 19.00
C PHE A 74 5.93 18.73 18.06
N VAL A 75 4.82 19.11 17.42
CA VAL A 75 4.74 20.26 16.53
C VAL A 75 3.42 21.00 16.76
N LYS A 76 3.52 22.33 16.98
CA LYS A 76 2.34 23.21 16.95
C LYS A 76 1.74 23.27 15.55
N ARG A 77 0.51 22.76 15.39
CA ARG A 77 -0.21 22.65 14.10
C ARG A 77 -0.77 23.99 13.57
N THR A 78 -0.35 25.12 14.12
CA THR A 78 -0.87 26.47 13.83
C THR A 78 -0.13 27.24 12.71
N GLY A 79 0.64 26.57 11.85
CA GLY A 79 1.37 27.19 10.74
C GLY A 79 1.71 26.21 9.62
N LYS A 80 2.11 26.73 8.44
CA LYS A 80 2.48 25.94 7.24
C LYS A 80 3.49 24.86 7.64
N TYR A 81 3.01 23.63 7.77
CA TYR A 81 3.78 22.43 8.05
C TYR A 81 3.99 21.73 6.70
N PRO A 82 5.13 21.91 6.00
CA PRO A 82 5.34 21.30 4.69
C PRO A 82 5.99 19.94 4.91
N ILE A 83 5.31 19.09 5.68
CA ILE A 83 5.74 17.73 5.88
C ILE A 83 4.99 16.91 4.85
N LYS A 84 5.74 16.24 3.98
CA LYS A 84 5.17 15.36 2.97
C LYS A 84 4.29 14.33 3.69
N LYS A 85 3.10 14.03 3.17
CA LYS A 85 2.18 13.06 3.79
C LYS A 85 2.89 11.71 4.07
N TYR A 86 3.71 11.26 3.12
CA TYR A 86 4.49 10.02 3.20
C TYR A 86 5.98 10.20 2.91
N SER A 87 6.78 9.24 3.39
CA SER A 87 8.20 9.09 3.07
C SER A 87 8.42 8.78 1.58
N GLU A 88 9.62 9.03 1.06
CA GLU A 88 9.96 8.69 -0.34
C GLU A 88 9.90 7.17 -0.60
N LEU A 89 10.30 6.37 0.39
CA LEU A 89 10.23 4.91 0.32
C LEU A 89 8.77 4.43 0.20
N THR A 90 7.86 5.02 0.97
CA THR A 90 6.43 4.72 0.89
C THR A 90 5.85 5.09 -0.48
N LYS A 91 6.24 6.24 -1.04
CA LYS A 91 5.82 6.64 -2.40
C LYS A 91 6.29 5.64 -3.45
N GLN A 92 7.56 5.24 -3.39
CA GLN A 92 8.12 4.25 -4.31
C GLN A 92 7.40 2.90 -4.20
N ALA A 93 7.05 2.47 -2.99
CA ALA A 93 6.26 1.24 -2.80
C ALA A 93 4.87 1.32 -3.45
N ILE A 94 4.15 2.44 -3.28
CA ILE A 94 2.83 2.65 -3.91
C ILE A 94 2.96 2.68 -5.44
N LEU A 95 3.96 3.38 -5.98
CA LEU A 95 4.22 3.43 -7.42
C LEU A 95 4.64 2.07 -8.00
N SER A 96 5.37 1.26 -7.23
CA SER A 96 5.70 -0.11 -7.61
C SER A 96 4.44 -0.95 -7.76
N ILE A 97 3.50 -0.86 -6.81
CA ILE A 97 2.22 -1.57 -6.91
C ILE A 97 1.45 -1.13 -8.16
N TYR A 98 1.40 0.17 -8.44
CA TYR A 98 0.78 0.69 -9.66
C TYR A 98 1.40 0.07 -10.92
N SER A 99 2.74 0.09 -11.04
CA SER A 99 3.44 -0.46 -12.20
C SER A 99 3.19 -1.95 -12.36
N THR A 100 3.32 -2.72 -11.27
CA THR A 100 3.10 -4.18 -11.29
C THR A 100 1.68 -4.53 -11.76
N MET A 101 0.68 -3.76 -11.37
CA MET A 101 -0.69 -3.98 -11.83
C MET A 101 -0.90 -3.58 -13.29
N CYS A 102 -0.29 -2.49 -13.77
CA CYS A 102 -0.31 -2.15 -15.20
C CYS A 102 0.32 -3.25 -16.06
N ASP A 103 1.42 -3.84 -15.59
CA ASP A 103 2.07 -4.99 -16.24
C ASP A 103 1.14 -6.21 -16.26
N PHE A 104 0.41 -6.46 -15.16
CA PHE A 104 -0.60 -7.52 -15.09
C PHE A 104 -1.74 -7.33 -16.11
N PHE A 105 -2.26 -6.11 -16.29
CA PHE A 105 -3.29 -5.83 -17.28
C PHE A 105 -2.78 -5.99 -18.72
N SER A 106 -1.50 -5.70 -18.95
CA SER A 106 -0.86 -5.85 -20.27
C SER A 106 -0.46 -7.30 -20.60
N CYS A 107 -0.65 -8.23 -19.66
CA CYS A 107 -0.27 -9.61 -19.85
C CYS A 107 -1.36 -10.40 -20.59
N GLU A 108 -1.00 -10.96 -21.74
CA GLU A 108 -1.87 -11.82 -22.58
C GLU A 108 -1.73 -13.31 -22.26
N ASP A 109 -1.15 -13.66 -21.11
CA ASP A 109 -0.82 -15.04 -20.73
C ASP A 109 -2.07 -15.84 -20.29
N GLU A 110 -2.11 -17.12 -20.67
CA GLU A 110 -3.17 -18.07 -20.31
C GLU A 110 -3.09 -18.47 -18.82
N GLU A 111 -1.93 -18.32 -18.17
CA GLU A 111 -1.71 -18.66 -16.74
C GLU A 111 -2.01 -17.46 -15.79
N ARG A 112 -3.11 -16.74 -16.05
CA ARG A 112 -3.49 -15.51 -15.32
C ARG A 112 -3.59 -15.71 -13.80
N GLU A 113 -3.99 -16.90 -13.34
CA GLU A 113 -4.03 -17.24 -11.91
C GLU A 113 -2.64 -17.27 -11.25
N GLU A 114 -1.64 -17.87 -11.91
CA GLU A 114 -0.27 -17.93 -11.38
C GLU A 114 0.33 -16.53 -11.30
N ILE A 115 0.13 -15.73 -12.35
CA ILE A 115 0.59 -14.35 -12.40
C ILE A 115 -0.07 -13.54 -11.28
N TRP A 116 -1.37 -13.72 -11.05
CA TRP A 116 -2.06 -13.05 -9.94
C TRP A 116 -1.42 -13.36 -8.59
N TRP A 117 -1.12 -14.64 -8.30
CA TRP A 117 -0.48 -15.01 -7.04
C TRP A 117 0.91 -14.38 -6.88
N LYS A 118 1.69 -14.33 -7.97
CA LYS A 118 2.99 -13.66 -7.99
C LYS A 118 2.86 -12.15 -7.70
N VAL A 119 1.95 -11.48 -8.41
CA VAL A 119 1.67 -10.05 -8.23
C VAL A 119 1.22 -9.76 -6.79
N MET A 120 0.27 -10.52 -6.26
CA MET A 120 -0.19 -10.35 -4.87
C MET A 120 0.92 -10.60 -3.85
N GLY A 121 1.80 -11.57 -4.10
CA GLY A 121 2.99 -11.82 -3.30
C GLY A 121 3.97 -10.65 -3.30
N ASP A 122 4.19 -10.01 -4.45
CA ASP A 122 5.02 -8.82 -4.57
C ASP A 122 4.41 -7.61 -3.86
N ILE A 123 3.09 -7.43 -3.94
CA ILE A 123 2.36 -6.38 -3.21
C ILE A 123 2.46 -6.58 -1.69
N GLU A 124 2.35 -7.82 -1.19
CA GLU A 124 2.47 -8.14 0.24
C GLU A 124 3.83 -7.72 0.84
N LYS A 125 4.92 -7.71 0.05
CA LYS A 125 6.23 -7.21 0.51
C LYS A 125 6.20 -5.74 0.93
N SER A 126 5.26 -4.96 0.39
CA SER A 126 5.11 -3.54 0.69
C SER A 126 4.26 -3.27 1.96
N ARG A 127 3.68 -4.29 2.58
CA ARG A 127 2.82 -4.18 3.77
C ARG A 127 3.49 -3.47 4.95
N LEU A 128 4.79 -3.71 5.16
CA LEU A 128 5.52 -3.07 6.26
C LEU A 128 5.94 -1.63 5.95
N ILE A 129 5.95 -1.25 4.68
CA ILE A 129 6.44 0.05 4.18
C ILE A 129 5.28 1.04 4.03
N ILE A 130 4.13 0.56 3.57
CA ILE A 130 2.92 1.36 3.34
C ILE A 130 2.11 1.42 4.64
N PRO A 131 1.55 2.59 5.03
CA PRO A 131 0.59 2.67 6.12
C PRO A 131 -0.51 1.62 5.99
N SER A 132 -0.83 0.93 7.09
CA SER A 132 -1.78 -0.17 7.09
C SER A 132 -3.13 0.20 6.47
N GLU A 133 -3.66 1.39 6.75
CA GLU A 133 -4.92 1.86 6.17
C GLU A 133 -4.87 1.93 4.64
N GLU A 134 -3.81 2.52 4.09
CA GLU A 134 -3.65 2.66 2.63
C GLU A 134 -3.34 1.30 1.98
N TYR A 135 -2.53 0.48 2.63
CA TYR A 135 -2.23 -0.87 2.17
C TYR A 135 -3.50 -1.73 2.09
N GLU A 136 -4.30 -1.76 3.16
CA GLU A 136 -5.56 -2.51 3.19
C GLU A 136 -6.57 -1.93 2.19
N LYS A 137 -6.58 -0.62 1.97
CA LYS A 137 -7.42 0.01 0.94
C LYS A 137 -7.06 -0.49 -0.47
N ILE A 138 -5.77 -0.53 -0.81
CA ILE A 138 -5.29 -1.07 -2.10
C ILE A 138 -5.65 -2.55 -2.20
N LYS A 139 -5.28 -3.35 -1.20
CA LYS A 139 -5.52 -4.80 -1.17
C LYS A 139 -7.00 -5.13 -1.33
N LYS A 140 -7.86 -4.42 -0.61
CA LYS A 140 -9.31 -4.59 -0.71
C LYS A 140 -9.83 -4.23 -2.09
N TYR A 141 -9.36 -3.12 -2.69
CA TYR A 141 -9.76 -2.78 -4.06
C TYR A 141 -9.42 -3.91 -5.04
N LEU A 142 -8.19 -4.44 -4.99
CA LEU A 142 -7.76 -5.54 -5.86
C LEU A 142 -8.62 -6.78 -5.65
N GLN A 143 -8.89 -7.16 -4.40
CA GLN A 143 -9.72 -8.32 -4.08
C GLN A 143 -11.17 -8.16 -4.54
N ASP A 144 -11.78 -7.01 -4.28
CA ASP A 144 -13.20 -6.78 -4.55
C ASP A 144 -13.48 -6.57 -6.05
N ASN A 145 -12.51 -6.06 -6.82
CA ASN A 145 -12.74 -5.63 -8.21
C ASN A 145 -12.06 -6.50 -9.27
N LEU A 146 -10.95 -7.16 -8.92
CA LEU A 146 -10.08 -7.85 -9.88
C LEU A 146 -9.88 -9.33 -9.59
N LYS A 147 -10.21 -9.83 -8.39
CA LYS A 147 -10.04 -11.26 -8.10
C LYS A 147 -10.92 -12.13 -8.99
N ASP A 148 -12.20 -11.78 -9.13
CA ASP A 148 -13.15 -12.62 -9.86
C ASP A 148 -12.79 -12.71 -11.35
N MET A 149 -12.22 -11.66 -11.97
CA MET A 149 -11.74 -11.74 -13.36
C MET A 149 -10.51 -12.65 -13.57
N VAL A 150 -9.96 -13.22 -12.50
CA VAL A 150 -8.84 -14.16 -12.56
C VAL A 150 -9.30 -15.59 -12.31
N PHE A 151 -10.16 -15.80 -11.33
CA PHE A 151 -10.54 -17.14 -10.87
C PHE A 151 -11.94 -17.58 -11.32
N ASP A 152 -12.76 -16.65 -11.81
CA ASP A 152 -14.16 -16.89 -12.16
C ASP A 152 -14.61 -15.89 -13.23
N GLU A 153 -14.00 -15.99 -14.42
CA GLU A 153 -14.29 -15.09 -15.53
C GLU A 153 -15.75 -15.15 -15.97
N GLU A 154 -16.40 -16.31 -15.87
CA GLU A 154 -17.82 -16.47 -16.20
C GLU A 154 -18.70 -15.58 -15.32
N LYS A 155 -18.44 -15.58 -14.00
CA LYS A 155 -19.11 -14.70 -13.06
C LYS A 155 -18.70 -13.24 -13.22
N ALA A 156 -17.44 -12.97 -13.53
CA ALA A 156 -16.95 -11.62 -13.72
C ALA A 156 -17.53 -10.98 -14.99
N PHE A 157 -17.74 -11.77 -16.04
CA PHE A 157 -18.12 -11.32 -17.38
C PHE A 157 -19.34 -12.08 -17.94
N PRO A 158 -20.50 -12.07 -17.25
CA PRO A 158 -21.64 -12.93 -17.60
C PRO A 158 -22.20 -12.67 -19.01
N GLY A 159 -21.98 -11.47 -19.57
CA GLY A 159 -22.38 -11.17 -20.95
C GLY A 159 -21.52 -11.85 -22.03
N LEU A 160 -20.25 -12.15 -21.73
CA LEU A 160 -19.34 -12.87 -22.63
C LEU A 160 -19.61 -14.37 -22.62
N TYR A 161 -19.97 -14.92 -21.46
CA TYR A 161 -20.23 -16.35 -21.25
C TYR A 161 -21.71 -16.70 -21.42
N SER A 162 -22.33 -16.16 -22.48
CA SER A 162 -23.74 -16.40 -22.83
C SER A 162 -23.86 -17.29 -24.07
N GLU A 163 -25.03 -17.90 -24.26
CA GLU A 163 -25.34 -18.75 -25.43
C GLU A 163 -25.16 -18.02 -26.78
N GLU A 164 -25.21 -16.68 -26.78
CA GLU A 164 -24.90 -15.85 -27.96
C GLU A 164 -23.46 -16.07 -28.45
N PHE A 165 -22.53 -16.20 -27.52
CA PHE A 165 -21.10 -16.25 -27.79
C PHE A 165 -20.54 -17.66 -27.86
N GLY A 166 -21.14 -18.62 -27.14
CA GLY A 166 -20.61 -19.98 -27.07
C GLY A 166 -21.47 -20.91 -26.24
N VAL A 167 -21.02 -22.14 -26.08
CA VAL A 167 -21.68 -23.18 -25.28
C VAL A 167 -20.63 -23.98 -24.52
N CYS A 168 -20.99 -24.50 -23.34
CA CYS A 168 -20.12 -25.41 -22.62
C CYS A 168 -20.08 -26.78 -23.32
N ASP A 169 -18.88 -27.33 -23.48
CA ASP A 169 -18.69 -28.69 -23.98
C ASP A 169 -18.98 -29.75 -22.89
N GLU A 170 -18.77 -31.02 -23.22
CA GLU A 170 -19.00 -32.16 -22.31
C GLU A 170 -18.05 -32.16 -21.09
N GLU A 171 -16.93 -31.44 -21.18
CA GLU A 171 -15.93 -31.28 -20.12
C GLU A 171 -16.19 -30.04 -19.25
N GLY A 172 -17.17 -29.21 -19.65
CA GLY A 172 -17.55 -27.98 -18.97
C GLY A 172 -16.78 -26.74 -19.43
N ASN A 173 -15.98 -26.83 -20.49
CA ASN A 173 -15.26 -25.67 -21.03
C ASN A 173 -16.18 -24.84 -21.92
N PHE A 174 -16.19 -23.52 -21.76
CA PHE A 174 -16.93 -22.63 -22.64
C PHE A 174 -16.26 -22.53 -24.02
N VAL A 175 -16.94 -23.02 -25.05
CA VAL A 175 -16.45 -23.00 -26.44
C VAL A 175 -17.16 -21.88 -27.21
N VAL A 176 -16.39 -20.89 -27.64
CA VAL A 176 -16.88 -19.75 -28.42
C VAL A 176 -17.24 -20.18 -29.84
N HIS A 177 -18.40 -19.74 -30.34
CA HIS A 177 -18.81 -19.93 -31.74
C HIS A 177 -17.80 -19.26 -32.66
N TYR A 178 -17.30 -19.98 -33.66
CA TYR A 178 -16.20 -19.51 -34.52
C TYR A 178 -16.49 -18.15 -35.19
N GLU A 179 -17.72 -17.91 -35.61
CA GLU A 179 -18.17 -16.65 -36.20
C GLU A 179 -18.22 -15.47 -35.22
N LYS A 180 -18.24 -15.76 -33.91
CA LYS A 180 -18.29 -14.78 -32.81
C LYS A 180 -16.93 -14.48 -32.19
N THR A 181 -15.87 -15.23 -32.51
CA THR A 181 -14.53 -15.09 -31.91
C THR A 181 -14.02 -13.65 -31.89
N ASN A 182 -14.09 -12.92 -33.00
CA ASN A 182 -13.61 -11.53 -33.04
C ASN A 182 -14.45 -10.59 -32.17
N GLU A 183 -15.77 -10.79 -32.13
CA GLU A 183 -16.67 -9.99 -31.29
C GLU A 183 -16.43 -10.30 -29.81
N PHE A 184 -16.24 -11.57 -29.46
CA PHE A 184 -15.88 -12.04 -28.13
C PHE A 184 -14.58 -11.39 -27.64
N LEU A 185 -13.49 -11.53 -28.41
CA LEU A 185 -12.18 -10.95 -28.07
C LEU A 185 -12.26 -9.43 -27.93
N SER A 186 -12.96 -8.75 -28.83
CA SER A 186 -13.14 -7.29 -28.75
C SER A 186 -13.87 -6.86 -27.48
N LYS A 187 -14.93 -7.59 -27.08
CA LYS A 187 -15.64 -7.32 -25.83
C LYS A 187 -14.79 -7.67 -24.60
N TYR A 188 -14.03 -8.77 -24.63
CA TYR A 188 -13.11 -9.15 -23.56
C TYR A 188 -12.05 -8.07 -23.32
N ILE A 189 -11.33 -7.67 -24.37
CA ILE A 189 -10.30 -6.62 -24.29
C ILE A 189 -10.89 -5.33 -23.74
N LYS A 190 -12.11 -4.96 -24.17
CA LYS A 190 -12.77 -3.77 -23.65
C LYS A 190 -13.01 -3.87 -22.15
N ILE A 191 -13.51 -5.00 -21.65
CA ILE A 191 -13.76 -5.17 -20.20
C ILE A 191 -12.45 -5.12 -19.42
N VAL A 192 -11.39 -5.77 -19.91
CA VAL A 192 -10.06 -5.71 -19.28
C VAL A 192 -9.53 -4.28 -19.23
N ASN A 193 -9.66 -3.52 -20.32
CA ASN A 193 -9.28 -2.10 -20.37
C ASN A 193 -10.11 -1.24 -19.41
N ASP A 194 -11.43 -1.45 -19.33
CA ASP A 194 -12.31 -0.73 -18.41
C ASP A 194 -11.89 -1.00 -16.94
N LYS A 195 -11.45 -2.23 -16.63
CA LYS A 195 -10.90 -2.60 -15.31
C LYS A 195 -9.55 -1.95 -15.05
N GLU A 196 -8.67 -1.89 -16.05
CA GLU A 196 -7.39 -1.21 -15.96
C GLU A 196 -7.59 0.30 -15.70
N GLU A 197 -8.46 0.95 -16.46
CA GLU A 197 -8.79 2.37 -16.27
C GLU A 197 -9.39 2.62 -14.89
N SER A 198 -10.32 1.78 -14.44
CA SER A 198 -10.88 1.90 -13.09
C SER A 198 -9.81 1.78 -12.00
N PHE A 199 -8.84 0.88 -12.17
CA PHE A 199 -7.71 0.76 -11.24
C PHE A 199 -6.83 2.01 -11.27
N LYS A 200 -6.49 2.52 -12.46
CA LYS A 200 -5.70 3.76 -12.62
C LYS A 200 -6.40 4.94 -11.95
N GLU A 201 -7.70 5.10 -12.16
CA GLU A 201 -8.52 6.13 -11.51
C GLU A 201 -8.56 5.97 -9.99
N PHE A 202 -8.73 4.74 -9.49
CA PHE A 202 -8.67 4.45 -8.06
C PHE A 202 -7.32 4.90 -7.47
N MET A 203 -6.22 4.57 -8.15
CA MET A 203 -4.89 4.93 -7.71
C MET A 203 -4.71 6.45 -7.72
N ILE A 204 -5.01 7.13 -8.82
CA ILE A 204 -4.91 8.60 -8.92
C ILE A 204 -5.80 9.27 -7.86
N LYS A 205 -7.05 8.83 -7.66
CA LYS A 205 -7.97 9.44 -6.70
C LYS A 205 -7.47 9.37 -5.25
N ASN A 206 -6.87 8.24 -4.86
CA ASN A 206 -6.44 8.02 -3.47
C ASN A 206 -4.99 8.46 -3.24
N PHE A 207 -4.19 8.54 -4.30
CA PHE A 207 -2.74 8.63 -4.24
C PHE A 207 -2.17 9.68 -5.23
N SER A 208 -2.99 10.63 -5.71
CA SER A 208 -2.62 11.67 -6.71
C SER A 208 -1.40 12.49 -6.35
N GLU A 209 -1.12 12.69 -5.06
CA GLU A 209 0.09 13.38 -4.60
C GLU A 209 1.40 12.64 -4.93
N TYR A 210 1.29 11.45 -5.54
CA TYR A 210 2.39 10.54 -5.87
C TYR A 210 2.53 10.28 -7.38
N PHE A 211 1.59 10.77 -8.21
CA PHE A 211 1.62 10.69 -9.67
C PHE A 211 1.94 12.05 -10.31
#